data_AF-A0A970FV27-F1
#
_entry.id   AF-A0A970FV27-F1
#
_cell.length_a   1.000
_cell.length_b   1.000
_cell.length_c   1.000
_cell.angle_alpha   90.00
_cell.angle_beta   90.00
_cell.angle_gamma   90.00
#
_symmetry.space_group_name_H-M   'P 1'
#
loop_
_entity.id
_entity.type
_entity.pdbx_description
1 polymer ?
#
loop_
_entity_poly.entity_id
_entity_poly.type
_entity_poly.pdbx_seq_one_letter_code
_entity_poly.pdbx_strand_id
1 'polypeptide(L)'
;MQEDQIAAEQEDFSVQYEIQALEQAVNAYGFSYLDLVESSPKAQKTKSSCKAVIRFLLSSPVLIADMQQSKMLPIKIIEKKSGVPRKIIERHRKYIVTAVEILSGDYPHLAEYFAYIKEEDEK
;
A
#
# COMPACT_ATOMS: atom_id res chain seq x y z
N MET A 1 27.71 -2.48 -23.65
CA MET A 1 28.41 -1.66 -22.64
C MET A 1 27.86 -0.25 -22.51
N GLN A 2 27.37 0.41 -23.58
CA GLN A 2 26.74 1.74 -23.47
C GLN A 2 25.21 1.66 -23.23
N GLU A 3 24.59 0.53 -23.54
CA GLU A 3 23.15 0.28 -23.34
C GLU A 3 22.78 0.04 -21.86
N ASP A 4 23.60 -0.68 -21.08
CA ASP A 4 23.37 -0.91 -19.64
C ASP A 4 23.37 0.37 -18.81
N GLN A 5 24.16 1.37 -19.21
CA GLN A 5 24.31 2.61 -18.45
C GLN A 5 23.13 3.58 -18.63
N ILE A 6 22.47 3.53 -19.80
CA ILE A 6 21.27 4.32 -20.08
C ILE A 6 20.04 3.69 -19.39
N ALA A 7 19.97 2.36 -19.33
CA ALA A 7 18.89 1.65 -18.65
C ALA A 7 18.89 1.94 -17.14
N ALA A 8 20.06 1.85 -16.48
CA ALA A 8 20.18 2.10 -15.05
C ALA A 8 19.85 3.54 -14.64
N GLU A 9 20.28 4.55 -15.43
CA GLU A 9 19.90 5.95 -15.17
C GLU A 9 18.40 6.18 -15.39
N GLN A 10 17.80 5.56 -16.41
CA GLN A 10 16.35 5.68 -16.65
C GLN A 10 15.50 5.00 -15.56
N GLU A 11 15.94 3.86 -15.04
CA GLU A 11 15.31 3.16 -13.91
C GLU A 11 15.31 4.05 -12.65
N ASP A 12 16.43 4.71 -12.34
CA ASP A 12 16.54 5.59 -11.17
C ASP A 12 15.57 6.79 -11.24
N PHE A 13 15.41 7.40 -12.43
CA PHE A 13 14.40 8.45 -12.61
C PHE A 13 12.99 7.91 -12.44
N SER A 14 12.69 6.70 -12.95
CA SER A 14 11.36 6.09 -12.84
C SER A 14 10.96 5.87 -11.39
N VAL A 15 11.86 5.34 -10.55
CA VAL A 15 11.58 5.11 -9.13
C VAL A 15 11.36 6.44 -8.39
N GLN A 16 12.15 7.47 -8.70
CA GLN A 16 11.97 8.80 -8.09
C GLN A 16 10.61 9.41 -8.43
N TYR A 17 10.15 9.28 -9.68
CA TYR A 17 8.81 9.74 -10.07
C TYR A 17 7.71 8.96 -9.35
N GLU A 18 7.85 7.65 -9.19
CA GLU A 18 6.91 6.83 -8.42
C GLU A 18 6.81 7.28 -6.96
N ILE A 19 7.95 7.54 -6.31
CA ILE A 19 8.00 8.03 -4.92
C ILE A 19 7.30 9.39 -4.81
N GLN A 20 7.57 10.32 -5.73
CA GLN A 20 6.93 11.64 -5.72
C GLN A 20 5.42 11.55 -5.98
N ALA A 21 4.99 10.72 -6.93
CA ALA A 21 3.58 10.49 -7.21
C ALA A 21 2.86 9.84 -6.01
N LEU A 22 3.52 8.89 -5.34
CA LEU A 22 2.99 8.28 -4.12
C LEU A 22 2.89 9.29 -2.98
N GLU A 23 3.89 10.16 -2.82
CA GLU A 23 3.87 11.23 -1.83
C GLU A 23 2.66 12.16 -2.02
N GLN A 24 2.39 12.57 -3.26
CA GLN A 24 1.19 13.36 -3.58
C GLN A 24 -0.09 12.60 -3.26
N ALA A 25 -0.16 11.31 -3.59
CA ALA A 25 -1.31 10.46 -3.30
C ALA A 25 -1.58 10.37 -1.79
N VAL A 26 -0.57 10.07 -0.97
CA VAL A 26 -0.73 9.94 0.50
C VAL A 26 -1.01 11.28 1.18
N ASN A 27 -0.44 12.37 0.67
CA ASN A 27 -0.74 13.72 1.16
C ASN A 27 -2.22 14.08 0.97
N ALA A 28 -2.88 13.58 -0.09
CA ALA A 28 -4.32 13.74 -0.28
C ALA A 28 -5.16 13.01 0.80
N TYR A 29 -4.60 12.02 1.49
CA TYR A 29 -5.20 11.38 2.66
C TYR A 29 -4.83 12.05 3.99
N GLY A 30 -4.06 13.15 3.95
CA GLY A 30 -3.68 13.93 5.12
C GLY A 30 -2.57 13.30 5.96
N PHE A 31 -1.65 12.55 5.36
CA PHE A 31 -0.45 12.06 6.05
C PHE A 31 0.79 12.07 5.14
N SER A 32 1.95 12.15 5.76
CA SER A 32 3.26 12.23 5.11
C SER A 32 4.00 10.89 5.11
N TYR A 33 5.14 10.82 4.44
CA TYR A 33 6.02 9.65 4.48
C TYR A 33 6.52 9.31 5.91
N LEU A 34 6.80 10.30 6.75
CA LEU A 34 7.25 10.04 8.13
C LEU A 34 6.19 9.29 8.93
N ASP A 35 4.92 9.64 8.71
CA ASP A 35 3.80 8.96 9.33
C ASP A 35 3.67 7.49 8.89
N LEU A 36 4.07 7.18 7.65
CA LEU A 36 4.05 5.83 7.12
C LEU A 36 5.04 4.94 7.89
N VAL A 37 6.26 5.45 8.14
CA VAL A 37 7.31 4.72 8.89
C VAL A 37 6.82 4.37 10.30
N GLU A 38 6.15 5.32 10.98
CA GLU A 38 5.61 5.09 12.32
C GLU A 38 4.44 4.09 12.32
N SER A 39 3.58 4.16 11.30
CA SER A 39 2.42 3.30 11.17
C SER A 39 2.72 1.91 10.59
N SER A 40 3.98 1.62 10.26
CA SER A 40 4.35 0.35 9.61
C SER A 40 4.33 -0.82 10.61
N PRO A 41 3.71 -1.96 10.26
CA PRO A 41 3.63 -3.13 11.14
C PRO A 41 5.02 -3.79 11.31
N LYS A 42 5.52 -3.82 12.56
CA LYS A 42 6.84 -4.42 12.89
C LYS A 42 6.76 -5.91 13.19
N ALA A 43 5.69 -6.35 13.87
CA ALA A 43 5.50 -7.74 14.27
C ALA A 43 4.85 -8.57 13.15
N GLN A 44 5.30 -9.82 12.97
CA GLN A 44 4.82 -10.71 11.91
C GLN A 44 3.30 -10.91 11.94
N LYS A 45 2.72 -11.14 13.12
CA LYS A 45 1.27 -11.28 13.30
C LYS A 45 0.48 -10.05 12.80
N THR A 46 1.02 -8.86 13.03
CA THR A 46 0.41 -7.61 12.60
C THR A 46 0.57 -7.41 11.09
N LYS A 47 1.73 -7.79 10.52
CA LYS A 47 1.95 -7.80 9.07
C LYS A 47 0.93 -8.70 8.37
N SER A 48 0.71 -9.93 8.86
CA SER A 48 -0.31 -10.84 8.32
C SER A 48 -1.72 -10.25 8.40
N SER A 49 -2.07 -9.58 9.50
CA SER A 49 -3.35 -8.87 9.64
C SER A 49 -3.50 -7.76 8.59
N CYS A 50 -2.46 -6.93 8.39
CA CYS A 50 -2.50 -5.86 7.40
C CYS A 50 -2.57 -6.44 5.97
N LYS A 51 -1.79 -7.48 5.68
CA LYS A 51 -1.81 -8.23 4.41
C LYS A 51 -3.22 -8.74 4.08
N ALA A 52 -3.93 -9.30 5.06
CA ALA A 52 -5.31 -9.75 4.89
C ALA A 52 -6.27 -8.60 4.52
N VAL A 53 -6.13 -7.43 5.16
CA VAL A 53 -6.92 -6.23 4.83
C VAL A 53 -6.62 -5.74 3.42
N ILE A 54 -5.34 -5.63 3.07
CA ILE A 54 -4.90 -5.11 1.75
C ILE A 54 -5.43 -6.02 0.64
N ARG A 55 -5.32 -7.34 0.78
CA ARG A 55 -5.91 -8.32 -0.15
C ARG A 55 -7.41 -8.17 -0.30
N PHE A 56 -8.11 -7.98 0.81
CA PHE A 56 -9.55 -7.79 0.81
C PHE A 56 -9.96 -6.52 0.04
N LEU A 57 -9.17 -5.45 0.11
CA LEU A 57 -9.40 -4.24 -0.68
C LEU A 57 -9.10 -4.47 -2.17
N LEU A 58 -7.98 -5.12 -2.47
CA LEU A 58 -7.57 -5.44 -3.85
C LEU A 58 -8.54 -6.39 -4.58
N SER A 59 -9.27 -7.23 -3.85
CA SER A 59 -10.31 -8.08 -4.46
C SER A 59 -11.60 -7.33 -4.79
N SER A 60 -11.73 -6.06 -4.40
CA SER A 60 -12.94 -5.26 -4.59
C SER A 60 -12.61 -3.85 -5.10
N PRO A 61 -12.47 -3.67 -6.42
CA PRO A 61 -12.17 -2.37 -7.04
C PRO A 61 -13.13 -1.24 -6.61
N VAL A 62 -14.39 -1.56 -6.33
CA VAL A 62 -15.40 -0.61 -5.83
C VAL A 62 -14.97 0.01 -4.50
N LEU A 63 -14.42 -0.79 -3.58
CA LEU A 63 -13.99 -0.28 -2.27
C LEU A 63 -12.73 0.59 -2.38
N ILE A 64 -11.87 0.30 -3.36
CA ILE A 64 -10.71 1.12 -3.67
C ILE A 64 -11.17 2.46 -4.24
N ALA A 65 -12.08 2.46 -5.22
CA ALA A 65 -12.64 3.68 -5.79
C ALA A 65 -13.33 4.55 -4.73
N ASP A 66 -14.14 3.94 -3.85
CA ASP A 66 -14.77 4.65 -2.73
C ASP A 66 -13.74 5.24 -1.77
N MET A 67 -12.69 4.50 -1.44
CA MET A 67 -11.58 4.97 -0.60
C MET A 67 -10.84 6.13 -1.25
N GLN A 68 -10.54 6.04 -2.55
CA GLN A 68 -9.86 7.05 -3.34
C GLN A 68 -10.69 8.31 -3.52
N GLN A 69 -12.01 8.20 -3.66
CA GLN A 69 -12.92 9.33 -3.78
C GLN A 69 -13.16 10.02 -2.44
N SER A 70 -13.44 9.24 -1.39
CA SER A 70 -13.72 9.78 -0.05
C SER A 70 -12.47 10.20 0.72
N LYS A 71 -11.29 9.75 0.26
CA LYS A 71 -10.01 9.83 0.99
C LYS A 71 -10.10 9.20 2.40
N MET A 72 -10.98 8.21 2.57
CA MET A 72 -11.21 7.53 3.83
C MET A 72 -11.23 6.01 3.67
N LEU A 73 -10.54 5.31 4.56
CA LEU A 73 -10.54 3.85 4.59
C LEU A 73 -11.90 3.34 5.15
N PRO A 74 -12.61 2.42 4.47
CA PRO A 74 -13.91 1.91 4.93
C PRO A 74 -13.76 0.88 6.07
N ILE A 75 -13.27 1.33 7.24
CA ILE A 75 -12.90 0.48 8.40
C ILE A 75 -14.03 -0.47 8.81
N LYS A 76 -15.28 0.01 8.84
CA LYS A 76 -16.44 -0.82 9.24
C LYS A 76 -16.66 -2.03 8.33
N ILE A 77 -16.44 -1.85 7.03
CA ILE A 77 -16.61 -2.93 6.03
C ILE A 77 -15.44 -3.89 6.14
N ILE A 78 -14.22 -3.35 6.26
CA ILE A 78 -13.00 -4.14 6.41
C ILE A 78 -13.06 -5.00 7.66
N GLU A 79 -13.38 -4.43 8.83
CA GLU A 79 -13.48 -5.18 10.09
C GLU A 79 -14.43 -6.38 9.96
N LYS A 80 -15.63 -6.14 9.41
CA LYS A 80 -16.65 -7.18 9.25
C LYS A 80 -16.25 -8.29 8.28
N LYS A 81 -15.53 -7.96 7.20
CA LYS A 81 -15.22 -8.92 6.13
C LYS A 81 -13.84 -9.57 6.25
N SER A 82 -12.85 -8.86 6.77
CA SER A 82 -11.48 -9.38 6.96
C SER A 82 -11.29 -10.11 8.29
N GLY A 83 -12.16 -9.91 9.27
CA GLY A 83 -12.00 -10.46 10.63
C GLY A 83 -10.85 -9.82 11.42
N VAL A 84 -10.22 -8.77 10.90
CA VAL A 84 -9.13 -8.06 11.57
C VAL A 84 -9.72 -7.07 12.59
N PRO A 85 -9.24 -7.07 13.85
CA PRO A 85 -9.72 -6.14 14.87
C PRO A 85 -9.55 -4.68 14.43
N ARG A 86 -10.60 -3.87 14.62
CA ARG A 86 -10.59 -2.43 14.29
C ARG A 86 -9.39 -1.66 14.81
N LYS A 87 -8.93 -1.96 16.04
CA LYS A 87 -7.76 -1.31 16.65
C LYS A 87 -6.47 -1.49 15.82
N ILE A 88 -6.31 -2.63 15.13
CA ILE A 88 -5.17 -2.89 14.25
C ILE A 88 -5.32 -2.06 12.97
N ILE A 89 -6.51 -2.07 12.37
CA ILE A 89 -6.81 -1.31 11.15
C ILE A 89 -6.57 0.19 11.37
N GLU A 90 -7.09 0.75 12.45
CA GLU A 90 -6.94 2.18 12.77
C GLU A 90 -5.47 2.57 13.02
N ARG A 91 -4.74 1.72 13.76
CA ARG A 91 -3.31 1.96 14.06
C ARG A 91 -2.45 1.94 12.80
N HIS A 92 -2.74 1.03 11.87
CA HIS A 92 -1.96 0.81 10.66
C HIS A 92 -2.66 1.36 9.40
N ARG A 93 -3.62 2.29 9.56
CA ARG A 93 -4.44 2.79 8.44
C ARG A 93 -3.59 3.37 7.31
N LYS A 94 -2.55 4.12 7.68
CA LYS A 94 -1.69 4.86 6.74
C LYS A 94 -0.92 3.85 5.89
N TYR A 95 -0.28 2.87 6.54
CA TYR A 95 0.33 1.72 5.88
C TYR A 95 -0.62 0.97 4.93
N ILE A 96 -1.85 0.67 5.38
CA ILE A 96 -2.85 -0.04 4.56
C ILE A 96 -3.21 0.78 3.32
N VAL A 97 -3.53 2.06 3.48
CA VAL A 97 -3.87 2.97 2.37
C VAL A 97 -2.72 3.05 1.38
N THR A 98 -1.50 3.28 1.86
CA THR A 98 -0.31 3.36 1.00
C THR A 98 -0.08 2.06 0.22
N ALA A 99 -0.15 0.90 0.87
CA ALA A 99 0.04 -0.37 0.19
C ALA A 99 -1.03 -0.63 -0.88
N VAL A 100 -2.28 -0.24 -0.61
CA VAL A 100 -3.37 -0.35 -1.60
C VAL A 100 -3.16 0.60 -2.77
N GLU A 101 -2.77 1.86 -2.53
CA GLU A 101 -2.46 2.81 -3.62
C GLU A 101 -1.32 2.30 -4.50
N ILE A 102 -0.24 1.78 -3.91
CA ILE A 102 0.88 1.21 -4.68
C ILE A 102 0.42 0.02 -5.52
N LEU A 103 -0.35 -0.90 -4.94
CA LEU A 103 -0.74 -2.14 -5.60
C LEU A 103 -1.92 -2.00 -6.58
N SER A 104 -2.68 -0.92 -6.50
CA SER A 104 -3.80 -0.63 -7.41
C SER A 104 -3.51 0.49 -8.41
N GLY A 105 -2.48 1.30 -8.17
CA GLY A 105 -2.00 2.35 -9.06
C GLY A 105 -0.89 1.88 -10.00
N ASP A 106 -0.27 2.85 -10.68
CA ASP A 106 0.79 2.65 -11.65
C ASP A 106 2.17 2.88 -11.00
N TYR A 107 2.57 1.95 -10.14
CA TYR A 107 3.83 1.99 -9.40
C TYR A 107 4.58 0.67 -9.55
N PRO A 108 5.01 0.27 -10.77
CA PRO A 108 5.59 -1.05 -11.01
C PRO A 108 6.81 -1.35 -10.13
N HIS A 109 7.69 -0.38 -9.89
CA HIS A 109 8.89 -0.59 -9.08
C HIS A 109 8.54 -0.69 -7.59
N LEU A 110 7.68 0.21 -7.08
CA LEU A 110 7.25 0.14 -5.68
C LEU A 110 6.40 -1.11 -5.39
N ALA A 111 5.59 -1.56 -6.35
CA ALA A 111 4.75 -2.74 -6.21
C ALA A 111 5.57 -4.02 -6.03
N GLU A 112 6.79 -4.09 -6.57
CA GLU A 112 7.70 -5.22 -6.39
C GLU A 112 8.06 -5.44 -4.91
N TYR A 113 8.26 -4.36 -4.15
CA TYR A 113 8.50 -4.45 -2.70
C TYR A 113 7.32 -5.02 -1.91
N PHE A 114 6.11 -5.00 -2.49
CA PHE A 114 4.89 -5.55 -1.90
C PHE A 114 4.48 -6.91 -2.51
N ALA A 115 5.33 -7.54 -3.33
CA ALA A 115 5.03 -8.82 -3.99
C ALA A 115 4.60 -9.92 -2.99
N TYR A 116 5.20 -9.96 -1.80
CA TYR A 116 4.83 -10.88 -0.72
C TYR A 116 3.37 -10.74 -0.24
N ILE A 117 2.68 -9.65 -0.57
CA ILE A 117 1.24 -9.49 -0.31
C ILE A 117 0.42 -10.33 -1.27
N LYS A 118 0.91 -10.63 -2.47
CA LYS A 118 0.22 -11.50 -3.44
C LYS A 118 0.45 -12.98 -3.13
N GLU A 119 1.61 -13.34 -2.60
CA GLU A 119 1.99 -14.73 -2.27
C GLU A 119 1.13 -15.33 -1.15
N GLU A 120 0.38 -16.40 -1.42
CA GLU A 120 -0.30 -17.18 -0.39
C GLU A 120 0.72 -17.60 0.68
N ASP A 121 0.39 -17.43 1.95
CA ASP A 121 1.23 -17.98 3.01
C ASP A 121 1.12 -19.51 2.86
N GLU A 122 2.10 -20.15 2.21
CA GLU A 122 2.22 -21.61 2.19
C GLU A 122 2.17 -22.09 3.66
N LYS A 123 1.16 -22.89 3.96
CA LYS A 123 0.91 -23.46 5.28
C LYS A 123 1.89 -24.58 5.60
#